data_AF-A0A9W8RUY0-F1
#
_entry.id   AF-A0A9W8RUY0-F1
#
_cell.length_a   1.000
_cell.length_b   1.000
_cell.length_c   1.000
_cell.angle_alpha   90.00
_cell.angle_beta   90.00
_cell.angle_gamma   90.00
#
_symmetry.space_group_name_H-M   'P 1'
#
loop_
_entity.id
_entity.type
_entity.pdbx_description
1 polymer ?
#
loop_
_entity_poly.entity_id
_entity_poly.type
_entity_poly.pdbx_seq_one_letter_code
_entity_poly.pdbx_strand_id
1 'polypeptide(L)'
;MQGDIGSACTSVVTEYRQKKTEHTDPITIEVEYLSASEIRELIQELLWSYRQLFLPSVESSETSEQDYNRYMRESEQAWSALHAAFKHKTQFTQRFVQDMSDGAQERITDQLIEWARQIEWPQDGANGFWTSTAQTAKECVEHTKLFMQDKLWPFTKIIRVYLDSQVLKTGVVLADLPGLQDTNLARVRATQDYLVKCDNIVIVAKISRAITDQSLKSSLFYVLSRHVPTEWEESGTQRLKVAVVCTKSEEINLRTARAEFCGPDKAISLDTMTKLDNEINIAKTSGDRPKKKSAKKQQELLLIRARNEHVKENLQNIYSSEMNGRRLDVFCVSNKWYEKYCPKGNTDFVEASGIPELRRFCHTLTADAQLNEAKHFLKSRLSALLNTLDLWASSSLDKQGEIAELDGSIYVRVKELRDQMPDLVESFRQDFNRCFQEQIMTFFGRRDQHWDQAASKEGLRWTNNILAQYNAWCLNNGDHQTLKRGHENWNAKIIWKMRMELEGQWDLVEEEVSDVFSAMLDGAKSLLDTLKSSLHGEFLMSDRLKSAQLANGGYLHRLDSPTTRRPDYPKRRCTNRKP
;
A
#
# COMPACT_ATOMS: atom_id res chain seq x y z
N MET A 1 -0.39 18.21 -1.95
CA MET A 1 -0.71 19.65 -2.17
C MET A 1 0.46 20.50 -1.67
N GLN A 2 0.64 21.76 -2.10
CA GLN A 2 1.61 22.71 -1.51
C GLN A 2 0.93 24.05 -1.25
N GLY A 3 0.81 24.45 0.02
CA GLY A 3 0.43 25.80 0.42
C GLY A 3 1.63 26.51 1.03
N ASP A 4 2.05 27.62 0.42
CA ASP A 4 3.18 28.44 0.89
C ASP A 4 2.72 29.60 1.79
N ILE A 5 1.46 29.57 2.24
CA ILE A 5 0.78 30.61 3.04
C ILE A 5 0.79 30.34 4.56
N GLY A 6 1.51 29.32 5.01
CA GLY A 6 1.69 29.02 6.44
C GLY A 6 0.50 28.35 7.15
N SER A 7 -0.64 28.14 6.48
CA SER A 7 -1.76 27.36 7.02
C SER A 7 -1.63 25.86 6.75
N ALA A 8 -2.22 25.04 7.62
CA ALA A 8 -2.36 23.61 7.38
C ALA A 8 -3.13 23.36 6.06
N CYS A 9 -2.56 22.53 5.19
CA CYS A 9 -3.10 22.28 3.85
C CYS A 9 -4.08 21.10 3.80
N THR A 10 -3.95 20.14 4.71
CA THR A 10 -4.74 18.90 4.77
C THR A 10 -5.55 18.92 6.07
N SER A 11 -6.87 19.12 5.96
CA SER A 11 -7.79 19.15 7.12
C SER A 11 -8.52 17.83 7.36
N VAL A 12 -8.54 16.95 6.36
CA VAL A 12 -9.28 15.68 6.31
C VAL A 12 -8.37 14.63 5.72
N VAL A 13 -8.46 13.38 6.21
CA VAL A 13 -7.73 12.24 5.64
C VAL A 13 -8.07 12.09 4.15
N THR A 14 -7.05 12.05 3.31
CA THR A 14 -7.20 11.93 1.85
C THR A 14 -6.46 10.69 1.34
N GLU A 15 -7.21 9.66 0.97
CA GLU A 15 -6.69 8.43 0.38
C GLU A 15 -6.50 8.58 -1.13
N TYR A 16 -5.36 8.14 -1.65
CA TYR A 16 -5.12 7.94 -3.08
C TYR A 16 -5.17 6.44 -3.37
N ARG A 17 -6.08 6.04 -4.26
CA ARG A 17 -6.42 4.65 -4.58
C ARG A 17 -6.28 4.40 -6.09
N GLN A 18 -6.01 3.16 -6.47
CA GLN A 18 -5.99 2.78 -7.88
C GLN A 18 -7.40 2.88 -8.49
N LYS A 19 -7.48 3.44 -9.69
CA LYS A 19 -8.73 3.55 -10.46
C LYS A 19 -9.40 2.18 -10.66
N LYS A 20 -10.70 2.10 -10.36
CA LYS A 20 -11.55 0.90 -10.56
C LYS A 20 -11.98 0.75 -12.03
N THR A 21 -12.48 -0.43 -12.40
CA THR A 21 -13.01 -0.73 -13.74
C THR A 21 -14.26 0.07 -14.10
N GLU A 22 -15.07 0.47 -13.12
CA GLU A 22 -16.28 1.28 -13.30
C GLU A 22 -16.01 2.77 -13.57
N HIS A 23 -14.79 3.25 -13.35
CA HIS A 23 -14.45 4.67 -13.50
C HIS A 23 -14.12 5.01 -14.95
N THR A 24 -14.83 5.96 -15.55
CA THR A 24 -14.56 6.47 -16.91
C THR A 24 -13.39 7.45 -16.94
N ASP A 25 -13.44 8.47 -16.08
CA ASP A 25 -12.59 9.66 -16.15
C ASP A 25 -11.18 9.48 -15.57
N PRO A 26 -10.22 10.38 -15.84
CA PRO A 26 -8.83 10.24 -15.37
C PRO A 26 -8.71 10.20 -13.84
N ILE A 27 -9.54 10.98 -13.15
CA ILE A 27 -9.63 11.03 -11.69
C ILE A 27 -11.10 10.95 -11.27
N THR A 28 -11.41 10.08 -10.32
CA THR A 28 -12.70 10.03 -9.62
C THR A 28 -12.49 10.39 -8.16
N ILE A 29 -13.39 11.18 -7.59
CA ILE A 29 -13.32 11.69 -6.22
C ILE A 29 -14.59 11.23 -5.51
N GLU A 30 -14.44 10.48 -4.44
CA GLU A 30 -15.51 10.13 -3.50
C GLU A 30 -15.23 10.86 -2.18
N VAL A 31 -16.23 11.52 -1.59
CA VAL A 31 -16.13 12.14 -0.26
C VAL A 31 -17.21 11.55 0.62
N GLU A 32 -16.82 11.04 1.78
CA GLU A 32 -17.71 10.48 2.78
C GLU A 32 -17.76 11.41 3.98
N TYR A 33 -18.96 11.76 4.42
CA TYR A 33 -19.23 12.63 5.56
C TYR A 33 -20.22 11.96 6.53
N LEU A 34 -20.27 12.47 7.75
CA LEU A 34 -21.13 11.92 8.81
C LEU A 34 -22.61 12.05 8.41
N SER A 35 -23.34 10.95 8.57
CA SER A 35 -24.80 10.93 8.50
C SER A 35 -25.43 11.75 9.63
N ALA A 36 -26.71 12.11 9.52
CA ALA A 36 -27.39 12.92 10.53
C ALA A 36 -27.40 12.30 11.94
N SER A 37 -27.35 10.96 12.05
CA SER A 37 -27.16 10.24 13.32
C SER A 37 -25.73 10.37 13.85
N GLU A 38 -24.72 10.13 13.02
CA GLU A 38 -23.31 10.25 13.40
C GLU A 38 -22.94 11.71 13.77
N ILE A 39 -23.53 12.71 13.11
CA ILE A 39 -23.40 14.12 13.49
C ILE A 39 -23.97 14.38 14.88
N ARG A 40 -25.14 13.79 15.21
CA ARG A 40 -25.74 13.92 16.55
C ARG A 40 -24.87 13.30 17.63
N GLU A 41 -24.37 12.09 17.39
CA GLU A 41 -23.47 11.38 18.31
C GLU A 41 -22.16 12.16 18.53
N LEU A 42 -21.53 12.65 17.46
CA LEU A 42 -20.34 13.48 17.54
C LEU A 42 -20.60 14.78 18.33
N ILE A 43 -21.70 15.48 18.06
CA ILE A 43 -22.04 16.72 18.79
C ILE A 43 -22.25 16.44 20.28
N GLN A 44 -22.88 15.31 20.63
CA GLN A 44 -23.06 14.88 22.01
C GLN A 44 -21.72 14.57 22.71
N GLU A 45 -20.82 13.81 22.06
CA GLU A 45 -19.48 13.53 22.60
C GLU A 45 -18.69 14.83 22.80
N LEU A 46 -18.62 15.69 21.78
CA LEU A 46 -17.87 16.94 21.86
C LEU A 46 -18.43 17.88 22.93
N LEU A 47 -19.75 18.03 23.03
CA LEU A 47 -20.35 18.87 24.07
C LEU A 47 -20.07 18.31 25.47
N TRP A 48 -20.11 16.99 25.64
CA TRP A 48 -19.79 16.31 26.90
C TRP A 48 -18.31 16.48 27.27
N SER A 49 -17.36 16.11 26.41
CA SER A 49 -15.92 16.24 26.65
C SER A 49 -15.49 17.69 26.90
N TYR A 50 -16.13 18.66 26.23
CA TYR A 50 -15.89 20.07 26.54
C TYR A 50 -16.32 20.43 27.97
N ARG A 51 -17.50 19.97 28.39
CA ARG A 51 -18.15 20.35 29.65
C ARG A 51 -17.60 19.65 30.89
N GLN A 52 -16.95 18.50 30.75
CA GLN A 52 -16.37 17.74 31.88
C GLN A 52 -15.52 18.61 32.81
N LEU A 53 -14.73 19.53 32.26
CA LEU A 53 -13.85 20.42 33.03
C LEU A 53 -14.60 21.38 33.97
N PHE A 54 -15.87 21.69 33.66
CA PHE A 54 -16.73 22.62 34.42
C PHE A 54 -17.77 21.87 35.28
N LEU A 55 -17.58 20.56 35.51
CA LEU A 55 -18.39 19.81 36.46
C LEU A 55 -17.93 20.11 37.90
N PRO A 56 -18.85 20.29 38.88
CA PRO A 56 -18.47 20.64 40.25
C PRO A 56 -17.47 19.67 40.91
N SER A 57 -17.51 18.37 40.55
CA SER A 57 -16.59 17.33 41.04
C SER A 57 -15.18 17.37 40.43
N VAL A 58 -15.00 18.14 39.34
CA VAL A 58 -13.69 18.37 38.71
C VAL A 58 -13.09 19.68 39.21
N GLU A 59 -13.93 20.69 39.46
CA GLU A 59 -13.53 21.95 40.11
C GLU A 59 -13.22 21.78 41.61
N SER A 60 -13.80 20.78 42.30
CA SER A 60 -13.73 20.59 43.77
C SER A 60 -12.37 20.13 44.34
N SER A 61 -11.30 20.07 43.54
CA SER A 61 -9.98 19.49 43.91
C SER A 61 -9.97 18.00 44.32
N GLU A 62 -11.07 17.27 44.10
CA GLU A 62 -11.18 15.82 44.33
C GLU A 62 -10.62 14.98 43.17
N THR A 63 -10.40 15.59 42.00
CA THR A 63 -9.89 14.94 40.79
C THR A 63 -8.35 14.85 40.82
N SER A 64 -7.80 13.69 40.42
CA SER A 64 -6.34 13.52 40.36
C SER A 64 -5.70 14.44 39.32
N GLU A 65 -4.43 14.84 39.51
CA GLU A 65 -3.69 15.66 38.53
C GLU A 65 -3.63 14.99 37.15
N GLN A 66 -3.58 13.65 37.09
CA GLN A 66 -3.57 12.91 35.82
C GLN A 66 -4.92 12.95 35.11
N ASP A 67 -6.02 12.82 35.85
CA ASP A 67 -7.39 12.89 35.30
C ASP A 67 -7.73 14.32 34.88
N TYR A 68 -7.38 15.33 35.68
CA TYR A 68 -7.56 16.73 35.33
C TYR A 68 -6.81 17.09 34.03
N ASN A 69 -5.56 16.66 33.90
CA ASN A 69 -4.77 16.82 32.67
C ASN A 69 -5.32 16.01 31.48
N ARG A 70 -6.12 14.95 31.70
CA ARG A 70 -6.88 14.28 30.63
C ARG A 70 -8.08 15.13 30.21
N TYR A 71 -8.94 15.52 31.16
CA TYR A 71 -10.14 16.32 30.90
C TYR A 71 -9.81 17.67 30.25
N MET A 72 -8.73 18.34 30.65
CA MET A 72 -8.26 19.57 30.01
C MET A 72 -7.95 19.36 28.52
N ARG A 73 -7.19 18.31 28.16
CA ARG A 73 -6.85 18.00 26.77
C ARG A 73 -8.07 17.60 25.92
N GLU A 74 -8.97 16.81 26.50
CA GLU A 74 -10.23 16.42 25.83
C GLU A 74 -11.16 17.62 25.63
N SER A 75 -11.22 18.53 26.59
CA SER A 75 -12.01 19.77 26.49
C SER A 75 -11.44 20.72 25.44
N GLU A 76 -10.11 20.92 25.40
CA GLU A 76 -9.44 21.71 24.35
C GLU A 76 -9.65 21.11 22.94
N GLN A 77 -9.57 19.79 22.80
CA GLN A 77 -9.90 19.07 21.56
C GLN A 77 -11.34 19.31 21.13
N ALA A 78 -12.28 19.13 22.05
CA ALA A 78 -13.70 19.27 21.78
C ALA A 78 -14.07 20.71 21.41
N TRP A 79 -13.51 21.70 22.11
CA TRP A 79 -13.64 23.10 21.75
C TRP A 79 -13.09 23.39 20.35
N SER A 80 -11.93 22.83 20.00
CA SER A 80 -11.29 23.02 18.69
C SER A 80 -12.17 22.50 17.53
N ALA A 81 -12.86 21.38 17.74
CA ALA A 81 -13.84 20.84 16.78
C ALA A 81 -15.11 21.70 16.70
N LEU A 82 -15.77 21.96 17.84
CA LEU A 82 -17.01 22.75 17.89
C LEU A 82 -16.81 24.16 17.35
N HIS A 83 -15.70 24.82 17.69
CA HIS A 83 -15.35 26.12 17.17
C HIS A 83 -15.08 26.08 15.66
N ALA A 84 -14.37 25.07 15.15
CA ALA A 84 -14.16 24.95 13.71
C ALA A 84 -15.47 24.74 12.92
N ALA A 85 -16.41 23.97 13.47
CA ALA A 85 -17.74 23.77 12.90
C ALA A 85 -18.59 25.05 12.96
N PHE A 86 -18.70 25.68 14.13
CA PHE A 86 -19.76 26.63 14.44
C PHE A 86 -19.33 28.09 14.63
N LYS A 87 -18.03 28.45 14.54
CA LYS A 87 -17.53 29.86 14.63
C LYS A 87 -18.24 30.87 13.71
N HIS A 88 -18.92 30.39 12.67
CA HIS A 88 -19.65 31.20 11.69
C HIS A 88 -21.09 31.55 12.14
N LYS A 89 -21.61 30.91 13.21
CA LYS A 89 -22.91 31.22 13.82
C LYS A 89 -22.69 32.27 14.90
N THR A 90 -23.34 33.43 14.79
CA THR A 90 -23.18 34.56 15.73
C THR A 90 -23.56 34.24 17.17
N GLN A 91 -24.44 33.26 17.38
CA GLN A 91 -24.88 32.78 18.69
C GLN A 91 -23.91 31.76 19.32
N PHE A 92 -23.02 31.14 18.53
CA PHE A 92 -22.02 30.20 19.04
C PHE A 92 -20.92 30.98 19.76
N THR A 93 -20.94 30.91 21.09
CA THR A 93 -19.96 31.56 21.97
C THR A 93 -19.53 30.60 23.07
N GLN A 94 -18.37 30.84 23.68
CA GLN A 94 -17.91 30.00 24.79
C GLN A 94 -18.93 29.97 25.94
N ARG A 95 -19.54 31.11 26.28
CA ARG A 95 -20.61 31.21 27.28
C ARG A 95 -21.84 30.37 26.94
N PHE A 96 -22.22 30.30 25.67
CA PHE A 96 -23.31 29.43 25.22
C PHE A 96 -22.97 27.96 25.48
N VAL A 97 -21.78 27.50 25.07
CA VAL A 97 -21.37 26.09 25.28
C VAL A 97 -21.11 25.77 26.77
N GLN A 98 -20.81 26.76 27.61
CA GLN A 98 -20.61 26.63 29.07
C GLN A 98 -21.88 26.78 29.94
N ASP A 99 -23.09 26.97 29.39
CA ASP A 99 -24.31 27.05 30.20
C ASP A 99 -24.64 25.70 30.88
N MET A 100 -24.48 25.64 32.20
CA MET A 100 -24.74 24.45 33.03
C MET A 100 -26.10 24.49 33.75
N SER A 101 -27.03 25.36 33.33
CA SER A 101 -28.38 25.42 33.93
C SER A 101 -29.23 24.19 33.60
N ASP A 102 -30.31 23.97 34.37
CA ASP A 102 -31.22 22.82 34.18
C ASP A 102 -31.72 22.72 32.73
N GLY A 103 -31.56 21.55 32.12
CA GLY A 103 -31.92 21.28 30.72
C GLY A 103 -30.99 21.91 29.67
N ALA A 104 -29.92 22.62 30.05
CA ALA A 104 -29.03 23.28 29.08
C ALA A 104 -28.33 22.29 28.13
N GLN A 105 -27.96 21.10 28.62
CA GLN A 105 -27.30 20.05 27.82
C GLN A 105 -28.13 19.66 26.58
N GLU A 106 -29.43 19.42 26.77
CA GLU A 106 -30.36 19.07 25.70
C GLU A 106 -30.59 20.25 24.75
N ARG A 107 -30.92 21.43 25.31
CA ARG A 107 -31.13 22.66 24.52
C ARG A 107 -29.95 22.98 23.59
N ILE A 108 -28.73 22.83 24.10
CA ILE A 108 -27.50 23.18 23.37
C ILE A 108 -27.14 22.09 22.37
N THR A 109 -27.31 20.82 22.73
CA THR A 109 -27.16 19.70 21.79
C THR A 109 -28.10 19.86 20.60
N ASP A 110 -29.39 20.08 20.84
CA ASP A 110 -30.37 20.24 19.77
C ASP A 110 -30.13 21.51 18.94
N GLN A 111 -29.68 22.61 19.55
CA GLN A 111 -29.32 23.83 18.81
C GLN A 111 -28.07 23.65 17.93
N LEU A 112 -27.06 22.90 18.40
CA LEU A 112 -25.87 22.55 17.62
C LEU A 112 -26.21 21.60 16.46
N ILE A 113 -27.07 20.59 16.70
CA ILE A 113 -27.58 19.69 15.65
C ILE A 113 -28.37 20.48 14.60
N GLU A 114 -29.21 21.42 15.02
CA GLU A 114 -29.97 22.27 14.11
C GLU A 114 -29.06 23.18 13.27
N TRP A 115 -28.00 23.76 13.87
CA TRP A 115 -26.98 24.46 13.11
C TRP A 115 -26.20 23.55 12.13
N ALA A 116 -26.01 22.27 12.46
CA ALA A 116 -25.36 21.30 11.58
C ALA A 116 -26.28 20.88 10.41
N ARG A 117 -27.60 20.78 10.61
CA ARG A 117 -28.58 20.57 9.53
C ARG A 117 -28.64 21.73 8.54
N GLN A 118 -28.36 22.94 9.00
CA GLN A 118 -28.28 24.15 8.18
C GLN A 118 -26.96 24.26 7.39
N ILE A 119 -26.10 23.23 7.42
CA ILE A 119 -24.91 23.16 6.60
C ILE A 119 -25.30 22.70 5.20
N GLU A 120 -25.26 23.64 4.24
CA GLU A 120 -25.33 23.33 2.81
C GLU A 120 -24.16 22.43 2.39
N TRP A 121 -24.47 21.17 2.08
CA TRP A 121 -23.57 20.22 1.44
C TRP A 121 -23.71 20.32 -0.10
N PRO A 122 -22.64 20.10 -0.87
CA PRO A 122 -22.75 19.99 -2.32
C PRO A 122 -23.60 18.76 -2.70
N GLN A 123 -24.59 18.95 -3.58
CA GLN A 123 -25.55 17.94 -4.03
C GLN A 123 -26.36 17.28 -2.88
N ASP A 124 -27.15 18.11 -2.18
CA ASP A 124 -28.26 17.77 -1.27
C ASP A 124 -27.95 16.89 -0.04
N GLY A 125 -26.72 16.36 0.13
CA GLY A 125 -26.23 15.78 1.38
C GLY A 125 -26.88 14.46 1.86
N ALA A 126 -27.99 14.04 1.23
CA ALA A 126 -28.93 13.09 1.82
C ALA A 126 -28.38 11.69 2.11
N ASN A 127 -27.33 11.27 1.40
CA ASN A 127 -26.81 9.90 1.45
C ASN A 127 -25.50 9.75 2.23
N GLY A 128 -24.90 10.82 2.78
CA GLY A 128 -23.59 10.76 3.46
C GLY A 128 -22.38 10.64 2.52
N PHE A 129 -22.62 10.66 1.20
CA PHE A 129 -21.61 10.56 0.15
C PHE A 129 -21.75 11.69 -0.87
N TRP A 130 -20.63 12.11 -1.43
CA TRP A 130 -20.54 13.00 -2.59
C TRP A 130 -19.55 12.41 -3.58
N THR A 131 -19.84 12.50 -4.87
CA THR A 131 -18.97 11.95 -5.93
C THR A 131 -18.79 12.93 -7.06
N SER A 132 -17.59 12.97 -7.64
CA SER A 132 -17.24 13.84 -8.74
C SER A 132 -16.07 13.28 -9.55
N THR A 133 -15.82 13.86 -10.71
CA THR A 133 -14.75 13.50 -11.63
C THR A 133 -13.86 14.72 -11.89
N ALA A 134 -12.59 14.50 -12.21
CA ALA A 134 -11.69 15.55 -12.66
C ALA A 134 -10.81 15.06 -13.82
N GLN A 135 -10.57 15.93 -14.79
CA GLN A 135 -9.64 15.71 -15.89
C GLN A 135 -8.20 16.05 -15.49
N THR A 136 -8.00 16.91 -14.49
CA THR A 136 -6.67 17.37 -14.05
C THR A 136 -6.48 17.32 -12.54
N ALA A 137 -5.21 17.21 -12.11
CA ALA A 137 -4.86 17.31 -10.69
C ALA A 137 -5.22 18.68 -10.07
N LYS A 138 -5.27 19.77 -10.86
CA LYS A 138 -5.66 21.10 -10.38
C LYS A 138 -7.16 21.16 -10.04
N GLU A 139 -7.99 20.67 -10.95
CA GLU A 139 -9.44 20.52 -10.77
C GLU A 139 -9.76 19.60 -9.58
N CYS A 140 -9.04 18.48 -9.44
CA CYS A 140 -9.15 17.61 -8.26
C CYS A 140 -8.83 18.35 -6.94
N VAL A 141 -7.80 19.21 -6.92
CA VAL A 141 -7.50 20.05 -5.74
C VAL A 141 -8.61 21.09 -5.51
N GLU A 142 -9.17 21.70 -6.55
CA GLU A 142 -10.27 22.65 -6.43
C GLU A 142 -11.55 22.00 -5.88
N HIS A 143 -11.88 20.78 -6.33
CA HIS A 143 -13.02 19.99 -5.85
C HIS A 143 -12.86 19.58 -4.36
N THR A 144 -11.70 19.02 -4.01
CA THR A 144 -11.42 18.56 -2.63
C THR A 144 -11.27 19.72 -1.62
N LYS A 145 -10.77 20.88 -2.06
CA LYS A 145 -10.56 22.06 -1.21
C LYS A 145 -11.83 22.54 -0.49
N LEU A 146 -13.01 22.39 -1.11
CA LEU A 146 -14.30 22.71 -0.50
C LEU A 146 -14.49 21.98 0.85
N PHE A 147 -14.14 20.69 0.91
CA PHE A 147 -14.29 19.85 2.10
C PHE A 147 -13.16 20.01 3.12
N MET A 148 -12.05 20.65 2.72
CA MET A 148 -10.91 20.95 3.60
C MET A 148 -10.98 22.35 4.23
N GLN A 149 -11.93 23.20 3.81
CA GLN A 149 -12.05 24.59 4.26
C GLN A 149 -13.33 24.83 5.06
N ASP A 150 -13.18 25.43 6.25
CA ASP A 150 -14.25 25.83 7.17
C ASP A 150 -15.32 24.73 7.42
N LYS A 151 -16.58 25.13 7.66
CA LYS A 151 -17.68 24.40 8.34
C LYS A 151 -17.90 22.92 8.00
N LEU A 152 -17.40 22.42 6.87
CA LEU A 152 -17.58 21.04 6.40
C LEU A 152 -16.57 20.06 7.02
N TRP A 153 -15.30 20.44 7.14
CA TRP A 153 -14.23 19.50 7.49
C TRP A 153 -14.44 18.75 8.84
N PRO A 154 -15.04 19.32 9.90
CA PRO A 154 -15.29 18.59 11.15
C PRO A 154 -16.31 17.45 11.01
N PHE A 155 -17.08 17.45 9.92
CA PHE A 155 -18.09 16.44 9.61
C PHE A 155 -17.73 15.56 8.40
N THR A 156 -16.63 15.86 7.70
CA THR A 156 -16.10 15.01 6.62
C THR A 156 -15.25 13.89 7.22
N LYS A 157 -15.61 12.63 6.97
CA LYS A 157 -14.85 11.47 7.48
C LYS A 157 -13.55 11.30 6.70
N ILE A 158 -13.65 11.24 5.37
CA ILE A 158 -12.55 10.85 4.49
C ILE A 158 -12.81 11.26 3.04
N ILE A 159 -11.74 11.58 2.32
CA ILE A 159 -11.73 11.87 0.88
C ILE A 159 -10.98 10.74 0.18
N ARG A 160 -11.53 10.18 -0.89
CA ARG A 160 -10.92 9.10 -1.68
C ARG A 160 -10.74 9.57 -3.12
N VAL A 161 -9.50 9.66 -3.56
CA VAL A 161 -9.09 10.06 -4.91
C VAL A 161 -8.61 8.83 -5.66
N TYR A 162 -9.35 8.42 -6.68
CA TYR A 162 -9.03 7.28 -7.52
C TYR A 162 -8.41 7.75 -8.82
N LEU A 163 -7.20 7.29 -9.13
CA LEU A 163 -6.48 7.63 -10.36
C LEU A 163 -5.66 6.43 -10.87
N ASP A 164 -5.26 6.44 -12.14
CA ASP A 164 -4.29 5.46 -12.62
C ASP A 164 -2.87 5.90 -12.23
N SER A 165 -2.18 5.10 -11.42
CA SER A 165 -0.79 5.33 -11.07
C SER A 165 -0.09 4.00 -10.87
N GLN A 166 1.09 3.83 -11.48
CA GLN A 166 1.85 2.58 -11.37
C GLN A 166 2.06 2.13 -9.92
N VAL A 167 2.32 3.08 -9.01
CA VAL A 167 2.51 2.77 -7.58
C VAL A 167 1.25 2.16 -6.97
N LEU A 168 0.07 2.66 -7.32
CA LEU A 168 -1.21 2.23 -6.74
C LEU A 168 -1.67 0.87 -7.32
N LYS A 169 -1.17 0.44 -8.49
CA LYS A 169 -1.52 -0.84 -9.13
C LYS A 169 -1.19 -2.08 -8.29
N THR A 170 -0.30 -1.98 -7.31
CA THR A 170 -0.03 -3.09 -6.36
C THR A 170 -1.06 -3.15 -5.22
N GLY A 171 -2.14 -2.38 -5.28
CA GLY A 171 -3.19 -2.34 -4.26
C GLY A 171 -2.84 -1.48 -3.04
N VAL A 172 -1.69 -0.80 -3.04
CA VAL A 172 -1.34 0.13 -1.96
C VAL A 172 -2.27 1.34 -1.97
N VAL A 173 -2.72 1.73 -0.78
CA VAL A 173 -3.49 2.96 -0.54
C VAL A 173 -2.55 3.96 0.13
N LEU A 174 -2.39 5.14 -0.45
CA LEU A 174 -1.57 6.20 0.14
C LEU A 174 -2.50 7.20 0.84
N ALA A 175 -2.43 7.31 2.16
CA ALA A 175 -3.20 8.29 2.92
C ALA A 175 -2.37 9.54 3.23
N ASP A 176 -2.83 10.71 2.78
CA ASP A 176 -2.34 12.02 3.21
C ASP A 176 -3.13 12.45 4.46
N LEU A 177 -2.41 12.81 5.52
CA LEU A 177 -2.97 13.02 6.86
C LEU A 177 -2.69 14.46 7.34
N PRO A 178 -3.62 15.08 8.10
CA PRO A 178 -3.33 16.30 8.85
C PRO A 178 -2.08 16.14 9.74
N GLY A 179 -1.29 17.20 9.89
CA GLY A 179 -0.05 17.15 10.66
C GLY A 179 -0.29 16.89 12.16
N LEU A 180 0.55 16.05 12.78
CA LEU A 180 0.53 15.78 14.23
C LEU A 180 0.83 17.01 15.11
N GLN A 181 1.19 18.14 14.51
CA GLN A 181 1.48 19.42 15.16
C GLN A 181 0.50 20.54 14.67
N ASP A 182 -0.66 20.18 14.12
CA ASP A 182 -1.70 21.16 13.77
C ASP A 182 -2.24 21.83 15.05
N THR A 183 -2.54 23.13 14.98
CA THR A 183 -3.13 23.87 16.11
C THR A 183 -4.58 23.49 16.36
N ASN A 184 -5.25 22.85 15.39
CA ASN A 184 -6.53 22.21 15.61
C ASN A 184 -6.35 20.78 16.15
N LEU A 185 -6.52 20.63 17.46
CA LEU A 185 -6.31 19.37 18.16
C LEU A 185 -7.27 18.25 17.73
N ALA A 186 -8.44 18.58 17.16
CA ALA A 186 -9.36 17.57 16.62
C ALA A 186 -8.84 16.95 15.32
N ARG A 187 -8.13 17.71 14.47
CA ARG A 187 -7.38 17.14 13.33
C ARG A 187 -6.25 16.23 13.80
N VAL A 188 -5.54 16.63 14.87
CA VAL A 188 -4.51 15.78 15.47
C VAL A 188 -5.13 14.45 15.93
N ARG A 189 -6.26 14.47 16.66
CA ARG A 189 -6.98 13.25 17.06
C ARG A 189 -7.41 12.40 15.85
N ALA A 190 -8.01 12.99 14.82
CA ALA A 190 -8.37 12.27 13.59
C ALA A 190 -7.16 11.59 12.90
N THR A 191 -6.00 12.27 12.84
CA THR A 191 -4.75 11.67 12.37
C THR A 191 -4.32 10.52 13.27
N GLN A 192 -4.36 10.67 14.60
CA GLN A 192 -3.97 9.63 15.54
C GLN A 192 -4.85 8.36 15.42
N ASP A 193 -6.16 8.53 15.30
CA ASP A 193 -7.12 7.42 15.16
C ASP A 193 -6.99 6.71 13.80
N TYR A 194 -6.52 7.42 12.78
CA TYR A 194 -6.21 6.84 11.47
C TYR A 194 -4.87 6.10 11.46
N LEU A 195 -3.84 6.62 12.12
CA LEU A 195 -2.50 6.00 12.17
C LEU A 195 -2.52 4.58 12.75
N VAL A 196 -3.42 4.28 13.70
CA VAL A 196 -3.61 2.94 14.29
C VAL A 196 -4.06 1.91 13.25
N LYS A 197 -4.65 2.35 12.13
CA LYS A 197 -5.15 1.50 11.04
C LYS A 197 -4.15 1.34 9.88
N CYS A 198 -2.97 1.98 9.96
CA CYS A 198 -1.98 1.96 8.89
C CYS A 198 -0.97 0.81 9.04
N ASP A 199 -0.76 0.02 7.98
CA ASP A 199 0.27 -1.03 7.95
C ASP A 199 1.71 -0.48 7.99
N ASN A 200 1.89 0.71 7.39
CA ASN A 200 3.18 1.36 7.20
C ASN A 200 3.00 2.88 7.37
N ILE A 201 3.95 3.54 8.04
CA ILE A 201 3.91 5.00 8.27
C ILE A 201 5.14 5.67 7.67
N VAL A 202 4.92 6.70 6.85
CA VAL A 202 5.98 7.48 6.19
C VAL A 202 5.98 8.91 6.73
N ILE A 203 7.03 9.30 7.44
CA ILE A 203 7.16 10.64 8.03
C ILE A 203 7.96 11.53 7.10
N VAL A 204 7.36 12.64 6.65
CA VAL A 204 7.98 13.57 5.68
C VAL A 204 8.54 14.80 6.40
N ALA A 205 9.83 15.08 6.24
CA ALA A 205 10.51 16.24 6.82
C ALA A 205 11.40 16.95 5.79
N LYS A 206 11.72 18.24 5.99
CA LYS A 206 12.65 18.98 5.11
C LYS A 206 14.09 18.54 5.39
N ILE A 207 14.84 18.17 4.35
CA ILE A 207 16.22 17.65 4.51
C ILE A 207 17.15 18.60 5.27
N SER A 208 16.92 19.92 5.18
CA SER A 208 17.76 20.95 5.79
C SER A 208 17.71 21.00 7.32
N ARG A 209 16.76 20.28 7.95
CA ARG A 209 16.67 20.14 9.41
C ARG A 209 16.49 18.70 9.89
N ALA A 210 16.35 17.70 9.01
CA ALA A 210 15.91 16.36 9.39
C ALA A 210 16.66 15.74 10.59
N ILE A 211 17.98 15.92 10.68
CA ILE A 211 18.81 15.41 11.80
C ILE A 211 18.45 16.06 13.16
N THR A 212 18.05 17.33 13.17
CA THR A 212 17.77 18.13 14.37
C THR A 212 16.29 18.52 14.52
N ASP A 213 15.42 17.93 13.70
CA ASP A 213 13.99 18.26 13.68
C ASP A 213 13.27 17.57 14.85
N GLN A 214 12.99 18.35 15.89
CA GLN A 214 12.28 17.86 17.08
C GLN A 214 10.84 17.39 16.74
N SER A 215 10.21 17.91 15.68
CA SER A 215 8.90 17.43 15.22
C SER A 215 9.01 16.06 14.55
N LEU A 216 10.05 15.83 13.73
CA LEU A 216 10.37 14.51 13.20
C LEU A 216 10.63 13.52 14.34
N LYS A 217 11.47 13.90 15.30
CA LYS A 217 11.78 13.09 16.49
C LYS A 217 10.52 12.72 17.27
N SER A 218 9.73 13.71 17.70
CA SER A 218 8.49 13.48 18.44
C SER A 218 7.47 12.64 17.66
N SER A 219 7.35 12.85 16.34
CA SER A 219 6.44 12.06 15.50
C SER A 219 6.90 10.61 15.37
N LEU A 220 8.21 10.37 15.21
CA LEU A 220 8.78 9.02 15.15
C LEU A 220 8.60 8.29 16.49
N PHE A 221 8.93 8.93 17.61
CA PHE A 221 8.70 8.36 18.95
C PHE A 221 7.22 8.10 19.24
N TYR A 222 6.31 8.99 18.81
CA TYR A 222 4.87 8.78 18.96
C TYR A 222 4.41 7.53 18.18
N VAL A 223 4.82 7.42 16.91
CA VAL A 223 4.47 6.28 16.06
C VAL A 223 5.06 4.98 16.61
N LEU A 224 6.33 4.98 17.02
CA LEU A 224 6.97 3.80 17.60
C LEU A 224 6.29 3.42 18.94
N SER A 225 6.16 4.34 19.89
CA SER A 225 5.62 4.03 21.23
C SER A 225 4.17 3.55 21.25
N ARG A 226 3.31 3.97 20.30
CA ARG A 226 1.94 3.43 20.18
C ARG A 226 1.84 2.07 19.49
N HIS A 227 2.88 1.62 18.80
CA HIS A 227 2.88 0.36 18.04
C HIS A 227 4.00 -0.62 18.45
N VAL A 228 4.75 -0.32 19.51
CA VAL A 228 5.45 -1.33 20.31
C VAL A 228 4.36 -2.11 21.07
N PRO A 229 4.20 -3.42 20.85
CA PRO A 229 3.28 -4.21 21.65
C PRO A 229 3.77 -4.21 23.11
N THR A 230 2.99 -3.62 24.01
CA THR A 230 3.15 -3.85 25.44
C THR A 230 2.73 -5.30 25.70
N GLU A 231 3.73 -6.17 25.82
CA GLU A 231 3.61 -7.57 26.20
C GLU A 231 2.68 -8.42 25.30
N TRP A 232 3.27 -9.25 24.44
CA TRP A 232 2.84 -10.61 24.03
C TRP A 232 3.69 -11.03 22.81
N GLU A 233 4.93 -11.41 23.09
CA GLU A 233 5.75 -12.15 22.13
C GLU A 233 5.23 -13.59 22.04
N GLU A 234 4.57 -13.95 20.94
CA GLU A 234 4.51 -15.33 20.40
C GLU A 234 3.74 -15.39 19.07
N SER A 235 2.70 -14.56 18.89
CA SER A 235 2.02 -14.39 17.59
C SER A 235 2.81 -13.46 16.68
N GLY A 236 3.53 -14.02 15.70
CA GLY A 236 4.46 -13.32 14.79
C GLY A 236 3.84 -12.36 13.76
N THR A 237 2.76 -11.66 14.09
CA THR A 237 2.00 -10.79 13.20
C THR A 237 2.23 -9.30 13.47
N GLN A 238 2.90 -8.66 12.51
CA GLN A 238 2.75 -7.24 12.16
C GLN A 238 3.35 -6.18 13.10
N ARG A 239 4.69 -6.15 13.17
CA ARG A 239 5.44 -4.94 13.58
C ARG A 239 5.33 -3.88 12.47
N LEU A 240 4.64 -2.77 12.75
CA LEU A 240 4.42 -1.63 11.84
C LEU A 240 5.77 -1.13 11.27
N LYS A 241 5.87 -0.99 9.93
CA LYS A 241 7.11 -0.50 9.29
C LYS A 241 7.08 1.03 9.18
N VAL A 242 8.15 1.69 9.64
CA VAL A 242 8.27 3.15 9.64
C VAL A 242 9.41 3.59 8.72
N ALA A 243 9.14 4.59 7.87
CA ALA A 243 10.11 5.18 6.97
C ALA A 243 10.13 6.71 7.08
N VAL A 244 11.26 7.32 6.73
CA VAL A 244 11.45 8.79 6.72
C VAL A 244 11.76 9.28 5.30
N VAL A 245 11.05 10.32 4.87
CA VAL A 245 11.25 10.98 3.58
C VAL A 245 11.76 12.40 3.80
N CYS A 246 13.04 12.63 3.48
CA CYS A 246 13.68 13.93 3.53
C CYS A 246 13.42 14.69 2.21
N THR A 247 12.35 15.48 2.17
CA THR A 247 11.94 16.28 1.00
C THR A 247 12.80 17.52 0.78
N LYS A 248 12.66 18.14 -0.40
CA LYS A 248 13.45 19.28 -0.90
C LYS A 248 14.95 18.98 -0.98
N SER A 249 15.32 17.77 -1.42
CA SER A 249 16.74 17.37 -1.53
C SER A 249 17.55 18.16 -2.55
N GLU A 250 16.94 19.01 -3.38
CA GLU A 250 17.66 19.98 -4.22
C GLU A 250 18.03 21.29 -3.51
N GLU A 251 17.43 21.60 -2.36
CA GLU A 251 17.75 22.83 -1.61
C GLU A 251 19.06 22.64 -0.85
N ILE A 252 20.18 23.12 -1.42
CA ILE A 252 21.53 22.96 -0.86
C ILE A 252 22.32 24.28 -0.89
N ASN A 253 23.08 24.56 0.17
CA ASN A 253 24.11 25.60 0.15
C ASN A 253 25.42 24.98 -0.38
N LEU A 254 25.72 25.24 -1.66
CA LEU A 254 26.91 24.68 -2.33
C LEU A 254 28.23 25.04 -1.65
N ARG A 255 28.34 26.21 -0.99
CA ARG A 255 29.57 26.63 -0.29
C ARG A 255 29.78 25.79 0.97
N THR A 256 28.74 25.65 1.79
CA THR A 256 28.79 24.83 3.01
C THR A 256 28.98 23.37 2.67
N ALA A 257 28.21 22.83 1.73
CA ALA A 257 28.33 21.44 1.28
C ALA A 257 29.73 21.12 0.74
N ARG A 258 30.37 22.06 0.03
CA ARG A 258 31.73 21.86 -0.48
C ARG A 258 32.79 21.87 0.63
N ALA A 259 32.64 22.69 1.68
CA ALA A 259 33.52 22.62 2.84
C ALA A 259 33.34 21.31 3.62
N GLU A 260 32.09 20.83 3.72
CA GLU A 260 31.73 19.65 4.48
C GLU A 260 32.13 18.34 3.78
N PHE A 261 31.84 18.20 2.48
CA PHE A 261 31.94 16.93 1.76
C PHE A 261 33.14 16.81 0.81
N CYS A 262 33.97 17.85 0.65
CA CYS A 262 35.16 17.81 -0.23
C CYS A 262 36.48 17.94 0.55
N GLY A 263 37.43 17.04 0.30
CA GLY A 263 38.76 17.05 0.93
C GLY A 263 39.44 15.68 0.94
N PRO A 264 40.59 15.55 1.61
CA PRO A 264 41.12 14.23 1.97
C PRO A 264 40.12 13.50 2.89
N ASP A 265 39.99 12.19 2.69
CA ASP A 265 39.13 11.28 3.48
C ASP A 265 37.64 11.67 3.56
N LYS A 266 37.16 12.50 2.63
CA LYS A 266 35.75 12.91 2.49
C LYS A 266 35.11 12.27 1.26
N ALA A 267 33.78 12.24 1.24
CA ALA A 267 32.96 11.62 0.19
C ALA A 267 33.28 12.09 -1.25
N ILE A 268 33.80 13.31 -1.43
CA ILE A 268 34.23 13.84 -2.73
C ILE A 268 35.72 14.20 -2.65
N SER A 269 36.56 13.57 -3.48
CA SER A 269 37.98 13.89 -3.53
C SER A 269 38.25 15.30 -4.06
N LEU A 270 39.31 15.93 -3.55
CA LEU A 270 39.71 17.27 -3.97
C LEU A 270 40.00 17.35 -5.48
N ASP A 271 40.61 16.30 -6.04
CA ASP A 271 40.92 16.20 -7.47
C ASP A 271 39.66 16.22 -8.34
N THR A 272 38.60 15.51 -7.94
CA THR A 272 37.34 15.46 -8.68
C THR A 272 36.71 16.84 -8.78
N MET A 273 36.71 17.57 -7.66
CA MET A 273 36.15 18.91 -7.61
C MET A 273 37.02 19.94 -8.34
N THR A 274 38.35 19.80 -8.26
CA THR A 274 39.32 20.65 -8.97
C THR A 274 39.23 20.46 -10.49
N LYS A 275 39.04 19.22 -10.98
CA LYS A 275 38.78 18.93 -12.39
C LYS A 275 37.53 19.66 -12.89
N LEU A 276 36.42 19.57 -12.17
CA LEU A 276 35.17 20.26 -12.51
C LEU A 276 35.32 21.80 -12.49
N ASP A 277 36.03 22.37 -11.53
CA ASP A 277 36.29 23.81 -11.52
C ASP A 277 37.16 24.25 -12.71
N ASN A 278 38.17 23.46 -13.06
CA ASN A 278 39.00 23.71 -14.24
C ASN A 278 38.17 23.64 -15.54
N GLU A 279 37.28 22.66 -15.68
CA GLU A 279 36.34 22.59 -16.80
C GLU A 279 35.39 23.80 -16.85
N ILE A 280 34.85 24.22 -15.71
CA ILE A 280 34.00 25.42 -15.59
C ILE A 280 34.76 26.69 -16.00
N ASN A 281 36.05 26.79 -15.65
CA ASN A 281 36.92 27.90 -16.01
C ASN A 281 37.29 27.88 -17.49
N ILE A 282 37.70 26.74 -18.04
CA ILE A 282 38.00 26.57 -19.47
C ILE A 282 36.76 26.89 -20.32
N ALA A 283 35.58 26.38 -19.94
CA ALA A 283 34.32 26.66 -20.62
C ALA A 283 33.88 28.14 -20.46
N LYS A 284 34.23 28.80 -19.35
CA LYS A 284 34.01 30.25 -19.16
C LYS A 284 34.91 31.07 -20.10
N THR A 285 36.19 30.73 -20.22
CA THR A 285 37.17 31.45 -21.05
C THR A 285 36.94 31.26 -22.54
N SER A 286 36.55 30.06 -22.96
CA SER A 286 36.20 29.73 -24.36
C SER A 286 34.80 30.19 -24.79
N GLY A 287 33.98 30.72 -23.88
CA GLY A 287 32.61 31.15 -24.17
C GLY A 287 31.58 30.01 -24.29
N ASP A 288 31.97 28.76 -24.07
CA ASP A 288 31.12 27.56 -24.12
C ASP A 288 30.10 27.54 -22.96
N ARG A 289 28.95 28.21 -23.19
CA ARG A 289 27.83 28.27 -22.24
C ARG A 289 27.24 26.88 -21.95
N PRO A 290 27.00 25.98 -22.93
CA PRO A 290 26.53 24.62 -22.67
C PRO A 290 27.42 23.82 -21.72
N LYS A 291 28.72 23.71 -22.02
CA LYS A 291 29.66 22.90 -21.22
C LYS A 291 29.83 23.44 -19.81
N LYS A 292 29.94 24.77 -19.67
CA LYS A 292 29.95 25.46 -18.36
C LYS A 292 28.70 25.15 -17.53
N LYS A 293 27.52 25.08 -18.16
CA LYS A 293 26.25 24.74 -17.50
C LYS A 293 26.19 23.26 -17.11
N SER A 294 26.79 22.37 -17.91
CA SER A 294 26.88 20.94 -17.61
C SER A 294 27.80 20.67 -16.41
N ALA A 295 29.04 21.17 -16.44
CA ALA A 295 30.01 20.96 -15.36
C ALA A 295 29.53 21.54 -14.01
N LYS A 296 28.87 22.71 -14.02
CA LYS A 296 28.22 23.27 -12.81
C LYS A 296 27.12 22.38 -12.24
N LYS A 297 26.31 21.76 -13.10
CA LYS A 297 25.28 20.81 -12.69
C LYS A 297 25.86 19.52 -12.12
N GLN A 298 26.96 19.03 -12.70
CA GLN A 298 27.65 17.85 -12.20
C GLN A 298 28.27 18.10 -10.82
N GLN A 299 28.83 19.28 -10.60
CA GLN A 299 29.27 19.74 -9.27
C GLN A 299 28.11 19.81 -8.25
N GLU A 300 26.96 20.38 -8.63
CA GLU A 300 25.74 20.42 -7.81
C GLU A 300 25.22 19.00 -7.48
N LEU A 301 25.21 18.10 -8.46
CA LEU A 301 24.80 16.70 -8.34
C LEU A 301 25.67 15.90 -7.35
N LEU A 302 26.99 16.02 -7.44
CA LEU A 302 27.92 15.35 -6.51
C LEU A 302 27.69 15.81 -5.07
N LEU A 303 27.57 17.12 -4.84
CA LEU A 303 27.34 17.69 -3.51
C LEU A 303 25.99 17.27 -2.91
N ILE A 304 24.95 17.16 -3.73
CA ILE A 304 23.64 16.67 -3.28
C ILE A 304 23.68 15.17 -2.96
N ARG A 305 24.31 14.34 -3.80
CA ARG A 305 24.48 12.90 -3.51
C ARG A 305 25.24 12.70 -2.18
N ALA A 306 26.38 13.36 -1.98
CA ALA A 306 27.16 13.26 -0.74
C ALA A 306 26.37 13.71 0.51
N ARG A 307 25.65 14.83 0.44
CA ARG A 307 24.81 15.29 1.57
C ARG A 307 23.64 14.34 1.83
N ASN A 308 23.01 13.81 0.79
CA ASN A 308 21.86 12.91 0.93
C ASN A 308 22.26 11.60 1.63
N GLU A 309 23.41 11.02 1.28
CA GLU A 309 23.92 9.82 1.96
C GLU A 309 24.29 10.13 3.42
N HIS A 310 24.99 11.23 3.67
CA HIS A 310 25.30 11.67 5.03
C HIS A 310 24.05 11.85 5.90
N VAL A 311 22.96 12.42 5.37
CA VAL A 311 21.69 12.54 6.12
C VAL A 311 21.02 11.16 6.33
N LYS A 312 21.07 10.27 5.34
CA LYS A 312 20.55 8.89 5.40
C LYS A 312 21.24 8.10 6.51
N GLU A 313 22.58 8.08 6.52
CA GLU A 313 23.40 7.43 7.53
C GLU A 313 23.17 8.02 8.94
N ASN A 314 23.16 9.35 9.10
CA ASN A 314 22.96 9.97 10.41
C ASN A 314 21.59 9.65 11.01
N LEU A 315 20.51 9.72 10.21
CA LEU A 315 19.17 9.37 10.71
C LEU A 315 19.08 7.89 11.10
N GLN A 316 19.70 7.00 10.33
CA GLN A 316 19.76 5.57 10.64
C GLN A 316 20.58 5.27 11.90
N ASN A 317 21.67 5.99 12.14
CA ASN A 317 22.48 5.86 13.34
C ASN A 317 21.74 6.40 14.58
N ILE A 318 21.11 7.58 14.47
CA ILE A 318 20.38 8.25 15.56
C ILE A 318 19.23 7.40 16.09
N TYR A 319 18.52 6.69 15.21
CA TYR A 319 17.36 5.87 15.57
C TYR A 319 17.67 4.36 15.56
N SER A 320 18.95 3.97 15.57
CA SER A 320 19.36 2.56 15.49
C SER A 320 18.92 1.74 16.71
N SER A 321 18.95 2.35 17.89
CA SER A 321 18.49 1.76 19.17
C SER A 321 16.99 1.44 19.18
N GLU A 322 16.18 2.30 18.58
CA GLU A 322 14.72 2.27 18.61
C GLU A 322 14.12 1.32 17.58
N MET A 323 14.90 0.90 16.59
CA MET A 323 14.43 0.08 15.46
C MET A 323 14.61 -1.43 15.66
N ASN A 324 14.94 -1.87 16.88
CA ASN A 324 15.00 -3.29 17.28
C ASN A 324 15.81 -4.18 16.31
N GLY A 325 17.00 -3.70 15.93
CA GLY A 325 17.91 -4.40 15.01
C GLY A 325 17.60 -4.24 13.52
N ARG A 326 16.54 -3.51 13.15
CA ARG A 326 16.25 -3.12 11.75
C ARG A 326 16.93 -1.78 11.42
N ARG A 327 17.29 -1.58 10.16
CA ARG A 327 17.74 -0.27 9.65
C ARG A 327 16.50 0.58 9.31
N LEU A 328 16.52 1.86 9.66
CA LEU A 328 15.46 2.81 9.28
C LEU A 328 15.49 3.06 7.77
N ASP A 329 14.35 2.92 7.10
CA ASP A 329 14.20 3.29 5.70
C ASP A 329 14.19 4.82 5.58
N VAL A 330 15.18 5.39 4.87
CA VAL A 330 15.35 6.84 4.73
C VAL A 330 15.59 7.21 3.26
N PHE A 331 14.73 8.08 2.71
CA PHE A 331 14.74 8.49 1.31
C PHE A 331 14.90 10.02 1.18
N CYS A 332 15.92 10.47 0.45
CA CYS A 332 16.20 11.91 0.25
C CYS A 332 15.67 12.38 -1.12
N VAL A 333 14.49 13.01 -1.15
CA VAL A 333 13.72 13.20 -2.39
C VAL A 333 13.58 14.66 -2.88
N SER A 334 13.52 14.83 -4.20
CA SER A 334 13.30 16.11 -4.88
C SER A 334 12.27 15.99 -6.01
N ASN A 335 11.03 16.38 -5.71
CA ASN A 335 9.96 16.48 -6.71
C ASN A 335 10.37 17.40 -7.87
N LYS A 336 10.99 18.54 -7.56
CA LYS A 336 11.44 19.55 -8.52
C LYS A 336 12.49 19.03 -9.50
N TRP A 337 13.38 18.13 -9.07
CA TRP A 337 14.29 17.46 -9.99
C TRP A 337 13.56 16.40 -10.82
N TYR A 338 12.74 15.56 -10.20
CA TYR A 338 11.99 14.53 -10.89
C TYR A 338 11.11 15.10 -12.01
N GLU A 339 10.24 16.07 -11.70
CA GLU A 339 9.36 16.77 -12.66
C GLU A 339 10.15 17.44 -13.80
N LYS A 340 11.32 18.00 -13.49
CA LYS A 340 12.14 18.74 -14.46
C LYS A 340 12.94 17.83 -15.39
N TYR A 341 13.35 16.65 -14.93
CA TYR A 341 14.33 15.80 -15.61
C TYR A 341 13.74 14.49 -16.16
N CYS A 342 12.66 13.97 -15.58
CA CYS A 342 11.95 12.80 -16.08
C CYS A 342 11.44 13.00 -17.53
N PRO A 343 10.73 14.11 -17.88
CA PRO A 343 10.32 14.37 -19.27
C PRO A 343 11.48 14.64 -20.25
N LYS A 344 12.72 14.74 -19.76
CA LYS A 344 13.93 15.01 -20.55
C LYS A 344 14.82 13.77 -20.74
N GLY A 345 14.39 12.61 -20.24
CA GLY A 345 15.18 11.38 -20.30
C GLY A 345 16.52 11.43 -19.57
N ASN A 346 16.71 12.37 -18.63
CA ASN A 346 17.98 12.52 -17.93
C ASN A 346 18.01 11.60 -16.69
N THR A 347 18.47 10.37 -16.90
CA THR A 347 18.53 9.30 -15.89
C THR A 347 19.30 9.70 -14.63
N ASP A 348 20.46 10.33 -14.76
CA ASP A 348 21.32 10.75 -13.63
C ASP A 348 20.61 11.63 -12.60
N PHE A 349 19.86 12.63 -13.08
CA PHE A 349 19.10 13.55 -12.24
C PHE A 349 17.74 12.98 -11.81
N VAL A 350 17.20 12.00 -12.55
CA VAL A 350 15.99 11.27 -12.16
C VAL A 350 16.28 10.32 -11.00
N GLU A 351 17.34 9.50 -11.06
CA GLU A 351 17.73 8.64 -9.94
C GLU A 351 18.21 9.48 -8.74
N ALA A 352 19.01 10.53 -8.96
CA ALA A 352 19.42 11.44 -7.88
C ALA A 352 18.28 12.29 -7.28
N SER A 353 17.07 12.26 -7.86
CA SER A 353 15.88 12.85 -7.24
C SER A 353 15.30 11.98 -6.12
N GLY A 354 15.76 10.74 -5.93
CA GLY A 354 15.26 9.79 -4.90
C GLY A 354 13.84 9.26 -5.14
N ILE A 355 13.05 9.86 -6.03
CA ILE A 355 11.68 9.44 -6.35
C ILE A 355 11.63 8.00 -6.93
N PRO A 356 12.54 7.54 -7.80
CA PRO A 356 12.54 6.15 -8.26
C PRO A 356 12.76 5.14 -7.12
N GLU A 357 13.69 5.40 -6.20
CA GLU A 357 13.94 4.57 -5.01
C GLU A 357 12.69 4.50 -4.11
N LEU A 358 12.10 5.65 -3.80
CA LEU A 358 10.85 5.73 -3.01
C LEU A 358 9.68 4.99 -3.69
N ARG A 359 9.56 5.05 -5.03
CA ARG A 359 8.54 4.29 -5.76
C ARG A 359 8.78 2.78 -5.69
N ARG A 360 10.03 2.33 -5.84
CA ARG A 360 10.41 0.91 -5.65
C ARG A 360 10.02 0.44 -4.23
N PHE A 361 10.32 1.24 -3.20
CA PHE A 361 9.89 0.97 -1.82
C PHE A 361 8.37 0.82 -1.70
N CYS A 362 7.57 1.74 -2.24
CA CYS A 362 6.10 1.64 -2.20
C CYS A 362 5.57 0.33 -2.84
N HIS A 363 6.21 -0.18 -3.90
CA HIS A 363 5.86 -1.48 -4.47
C HIS A 363 6.17 -2.66 -3.53
N THR A 364 7.28 -2.60 -2.79
CA THR A 364 7.62 -3.67 -1.82
C THR A 364 6.67 -3.73 -0.61
N LEU A 365 5.98 -2.63 -0.27
CA LEU A 365 5.06 -2.58 0.89
C LEU A 365 3.93 -3.61 0.80
N THR A 366 3.45 -3.90 -0.41
CA THR A 366 2.32 -4.81 -0.66
C THR A 366 2.75 -6.17 -1.21
N ALA A 367 4.03 -6.37 -1.52
CA ALA A 367 4.54 -7.59 -2.14
C ALA A 367 4.27 -8.84 -1.29
N ASP A 368 4.56 -8.79 0.02
CA ASP A 368 4.30 -9.90 0.95
C ASP A 368 2.80 -10.23 1.02
N ALA A 369 1.94 -9.21 1.08
CA ALA A 369 0.49 -9.37 1.15
C ALA A 369 -0.10 -9.94 -0.15
N GLN A 370 0.35 -9.46 -1.31
CA GLN A 370 -0.04 -10.00 -2.61
C GLN A 370 0.42 -11.44 -2.79
N LEU A 371 1.65 -11.77 -2.41
CA LEU A 371 2.17 -13.14 -2.46
C LEU A 371 1.37 -14.08 -1.54
N ASN A 372 0.97 -13.61 -0.35
CA ASN A 372 0.18 -14.40 0.58
C ASN A 372 -1.27 -14.58 0.10
N GLU A 373 -1.93 -13.56 -0.46
CA GLU A 373 -3.26 -13.74 -1.05
C GLU A 373 -3.21 -14.60 -2.31
N ALA A 374 -2.17 -14.51 -3.15
CA ALA A 374 -1.99 -15.42 -4.27
C ALA A 374 -1.81 -16.88 -3.80
N LYS A 375 -1.00 -17.13 -2.77
CA LYS A 375 -0.86 -18.45 -2.14
C LYS A 375 -2.18 -18.94 -1.54
N HIS A 376 -2.94 -18.08 -0.88
CA HIS A 376 -4.23 -18.41 -0.28
C HIS A 376 -5.30 -18.70 -1.34
N PHE A 377 -5.33 -17.92 -2.43
CA PHE A 377 -6.17 -18.18 -3.58
C PHE A 377 -5.90 -19.56 -4.19
N LEU A 378 -4.63 -19.85 -4.49
CA LEU A 378 -4.24 -21.13 -5.11
C LEU A 378 -4.48 -22.34 -4.19
N LYS A 379 -4.13 -22.24 -2.90
CA LYS A 379 -4.24 -23.37 -1.96
C LYS A 379 -5.67 -23.62 -1.45
N SER A 380 -6.41 -22.55 -1.16
CA SER A 380 -7.70 -22.64 -0.47
C SER A 380 -8.87 -22.29 -1.38
N ARG A 381 -8.87 -21.09 -1.98
CA ARG A 381 -10.06 -20.57 -2.70
C ARG A 381 -10.34 -21.34 -3.99
N LEU A 382 -9.30 -21.69 -4.75
CA LEU A 382 -9.42 -22.50 -5.96
C LEU A 382 -9.91 -23.92 -5.65
N SER A 383 -9.35 -24.57 -4.62
CA SER A 383 -9.80 -25.89 -4.17
C SER A 383 -11.26 -25.87 -3.71
N ALA A 384 -11.67 -24.86 -2.92
CA ALA A 384 -13.05 -24.69 -2.50
C ALA A 384 -14.01 -24.47 -3.69
N LEU A 385 -13.60 -23.69 -4.71
CA LEU A 385 -14.38 -23.50 -5.94
C LEU A 385 -14.54 -24.82 -6.71
N LEU A 386 -13.47 -25.58 -6.91
CA LEU A 386 -13.50 -26.86 -7.60
C LEU A 386 -14.38 -27.88 -6.85
N ASN A 387 -14.28 -27.95 -5.53
CA ASN A 387 -15.16 -28.81 -4.71
C ASN A 387 -16.63 -28.35 -4.77
N THR A 388 -16.90 -27.05 -4.89
CA THR A 388 -18.27 -26.53 -5.06
C THR A 388 -18.82 -26.89 -6.44
N LEU A 389 -18.00 -26.85 -7.49
CA LEU A 389 -18.36 -27.29 -8.83
C LEU A 389 -18.58 -28.81 -8.90
N ASP A 390 -17.75 -29.60 -8.22
CA ASP A 390 -17.89 -31.06 -8.11
C ASP A 390 -19.17 -31.45 -7.37
N LEU A 391 -19.49 -30.79 -6.25
CA LEU A 391 -20.76 -30.94 -5.53
C LEU A 391 -21.96 -30.53 -6.39
N TRP A 392 -21.88 -29.41 -7.11
CA TRP A 392 -22.95 -28.95 -7.99
C TRP A 392 -23.21 -29.96 -9.11
N ALA A 393 -22.18 -30.36 -9.84
CA ALA A 393 -22.28 -31.34 -10.92
C ALA A 393 -22.77 -32.71 -10.40
N SER A 394 -22.30 -33.15 -9.23
CA SER A 394 -22.78 -34.39 -8.58
C SER A 394 -24.25 -34.29 -8.17
N SER A 395 -24.70 -33.14 -7.65
CA SER A 395 -26.09 -32.93 -7.21
C SER A 395 -27.11 -32.85 -8.35
N SER A 396 -26.66 -32.58 -9.57
CA SER A 396 -27.52 -32.53 -10.75
C SER A 396 -27.81 -33.94 -11.30
N LEU A 397 -26.90 -34.90 -11.12
CA LEU A 397 -27.09 -36.32 -11.49
C LEU A 397 -28.26 -36.99 -10.74
N ASP A 398 -28.59 -36.52 -9.53
CA ASP A 398 -29.72 -37.03 -8.73
C ASP A 398 -31.10 -36.61 -9.28
N LYS A 399 -31.17 -35.61 -10.18
CA LYS A 399 -32.44 -35.15 -10.78
C LYS A 399 -32.77 -35.94 -12.04
N GLN A 400 -33.23 -37.17 -11.84
CA GLN A 400 -33.74 -38.03 -12.93
C GLN A 400 -34.98 -37.41 -13.60
N GLY A 401 -34.77 -36.75 -14.73
CA GLY A 401 -35.82 -36.19 -15.58
C GLY A 401 -35.29 -35.19 -16.61
N GLU A 402 -35.11 -35.67 -17.85
CA GLU A 402 -34.97 -34.86 -19.08
C GLU A 402 -33.72 -33.97 -19.28
N ILE A 403 -32.89 -33.68 -18.26
CA ILE A 403 -31.64 -32.87 -18.42
C ILE A 403 -30.34 -33.72 -18.38
N ALA A 404 -30.46 -35.03 -18.17
CA ALA A 404 -29.33 -35.93 -17.83
C ALA A 404 -28.13 -35.96 -18.81
N GLU A 405 -28.32 -35.73 -20.12
CA GLU A 405 -27.19 -35.72 -21.08
C GLU A 405 -26.32 -34.46 -20.97
N LEU A 406 -26.88 -33.29 -20.64
CA LEU A 406 -26.09 -32.06 -20.45
C LEU A 406 -25.29 -32.14 -19.14
N ASP A 407 -25.92 -32.55 -18.03
CA ASP A 407 -25.25 -32.65 -16.73
C ASP A 407 -24.09 -33.66 -16.74
N GLY A 408 -24.23 -34.78 -17.46
CA GLY A 408 -23.16 -35.76 -17.62
C GLY A 408 -21.92 -35.19 -18.31
N SER A 409 -22.09 -34.33 -19.32
CA SER A 409 -20.99 -33.68 -20.05
C SER A 409 -20.20 -32.72 -19.15
N ILE A 410 -20.88 -31.88 -18.37
CA ILE A 410 -20.22 -30.95 -17.44
C ILE A 410 -19.49 -31.71 -16.33
N TYR A 411 -20.12 -32.74 -15.75
CA TYR A 411 -19.49 -33.58 -14.73
C TYR A 411 -18.19 -34.21 -15.24
N VAL A 412 -18.20 -34.79 -16.44
CA VAL A 412 -17.00 -35.34 -17.08
C VAL A 412 -15.93 -34.26 -17.28
N ARG A 413 -16.27 -33.06 -17.78
CA ARG A 413 -15.32 -31.95 -17.98
C ARG A 413 -14.71 -31.41 -16.68
N VAL A 414 -15.50 -31.27 -15.62
CA VAL A 414 -15.02 -30.82 -14.31
C VAL A 414 -14.08 -31.87 -13.70
N LYS A 415 -14.41 -33.15 -13.86
CA LYS A 415 -13.54 -34.26 -13.44
C LYS A 415 -12.25 -34.33 -14.26
N GLU A 416 -12.32 -34.20 -15.58
CA GLU A 416 -11.17 -34.09 -16.49
C GLU A 416 -10.21 -32.96 -16.05
N LEU A 417 -10.74 -31.77 -15.76
CA LEU A 417 -9.94 -30.64 -15.25
C LEU A 417 -9.27 -30.98 -13.91
N ARG A 418 -10.02 -31.60 -12.98
CA ARG A 418 -9.55 -31.97 -11.65
C ARG A 418 -8.44 -33.03 -11.70
N ASP A 419 -8.54 -33.96 -12.64
CA ASP A 419 -7.58 -35.06 -12.78
C ASP A 419 -6.34 -34.61 -13.61
N GLN A 420 -6.48 -33.70 -14.60
CA GLN A 420 -5.37 -33.17 -15.43
C GLN A 420 -4.53 -32.06 -14.77
N MET A 421 -5.11 -31.25 -13.87
CA MET A 421 -4.35 -30.18 -13.19
C MET A 421 -3.19 -30.69 -12.32
N PRO A 422 -3.35 -31.78 -11.52
CA PRO A 422 -2.23 -32.42 -10.83
C PRO A 422 -1.12 -32.90 -11.77
N ASP A 423 -1.47 -33.50 -12.91
CA ASP A 423 -0.48 -33.99 -13.89
C ASP A 423 0.33 -32.84 -14.50
N LEU A 424 -0.30 -31.70 -14.78
CA LEU A 424 0.39 -30.48 -15.24
C LEU A 424 1.37 -29.93 -14.19
N VAL A 425 0.98 -29.91 -12.91
CA VAL A 425 1.85 -29.51 -11.79
C VAL A 425 3.01 -30.49 -11.61
N GLU A 426 2.75 -31.78 -11.80
CA GLU A 426 3.78 -32.82 -11.70
C GLU A 426 4.79 -32.74 -12.85
N SER A 427 4.34 -32.50 -14.10
CA SER A 427 5.22 -32.24 -15.24
C SER A 427 6.11 -31.02 -14.97
N PHE A 428 5.53 -29.89 -14.54
CA PHE A 428 6.30 -28.70 -14.16
C PHE A 428 7.37 -29.04 -13.10
N ARG A 429 7.02 -29.82 -12.07
CA ARG A 429 7.96 -30.23 -11.02
C ARG A 429 9.10 -31.09 -11.57
N GLN A 430 8.81 -32.00 -12.50
CA GLN A 430 9.81 -32.85 -13.14
C GLN A 430 10.73 -32.04 -14.07
N ASP A 431 10.18 -31.13 -14.86
CA ASP A 431 10.94 -30.27 -15.77
C ASP A 431 11.83 -29.27 -15.02
N PHE A 432 11.33 -28.65 -13.95
CA PHE A 432 12.13 -27.81 -13.05
C PHE A 432 13.29 -28.59 -12.42
N ASN A 433 13.00 -29.77 -11.84
CA ASN A 433 14.04 -30.60 -11.22
C ASN A 433 15.07 -31.07 -12.25
N ARG A 434 14.65 -31.35 -13.49
CA ARG A 434 15.55 -31.73 -14.60
C ARG A 434 16.47 -30.58 -14.99
N CYS A 435 15.94 -29.38 -15.24
CA CYS A 435 16.71 -28.16 -15.49
C CYS A 435 17.73 -27.91 -14.35
N PHE A 436 17.28 -27.93 -13.09
CA PHE A 436 18.17 -27.74 -11.94
C PHE A 436 19.27 -28.82 -11.85
N GLN A 437 18.95 -30.08 -12.14
CA GLN A 437 19.91 -31.18 -12.11
C GLN A 437 20.94 -31.08 -13.25
N GLU A 438 20.50 -30.65 -14.44
CA GLU A 438 21.33 -30.52 -15.65
C GLU A 438 22.25 -29.29 -15.57
N GLN A 439 21.72 -28.13 -15.17
CA GLN A 439 22.48 -26.86 -15.11
C GLN A 439 23.29 -26.72 -13.82
N ILE A 440 22.71 -26.98 -12.63
CA ILE A 440 23.41 -26.77 -11.36
C ILE A 440 24.15 -28.03 -10.92
N MET A 441 23.44 -29.13 -10.66
CA MET A 441 24.04 -30.30 -9.99
C MET A 441 25.10 -31.01 -10.83
N THR A 442 24.88 -31.11 -12.15
CA THR A 442 25.86 -31.70 -13.07
C THR A 442 27.08 -30.81 -13.25
N PHE A 443 26.91 -29.48 -13.28
CA PHE A 443 28.05 -28.55 -13.31
C PHE A 443 28.84 -28.59 -12.01
N PHE A 444 28.15 -28.61 -10.85
CA PHE A 444 28.74 -28.76 -9.53
C PHE A 444 29.67 -29.99 -9.46
N GLY A 445 29.15 -31.18 -9.82
CA GLY A 445 29.94 -32.42 -9.81
C GLY A 445 31.13 -32.43 -10.78
N ARG A 446 31.08 -31.67 -11.87
CA ARG A 446 32.21 -31.54 -12.83
C ARG A 446 33.28 -30.54 -12.37
N ARG A 447 32.92 -29.54 -11.55
CA ARG A 447 33.80 -28.43 -11.16
C ARG A 447 34.34 -28.55 -9.73
N ASP A 448 33.74 -29.38 -8.88
CA ASP A 448 34.11 -29.64 -7.48
C ASP A 448 35.64 -29.61 -7.22
N GLN A 449 36.42 -30.49 -7.87
CA GLN A 449 37.89 -30.53 -7.71
C GLN A 449 38.61 -29.22 -8.09
N HIS A 450 38.09 -28.45 -9.06
CA HIS A 450 38.68 -27.16 -9.44
C HIS A 450 38.36 -26.08 -8.41
N TRP A 451 37.19 -26.15 -7.78
CA TRP A 451 36.80 -25.24 -6.71
C TRP A 451 37.53 -25.55 -5.41
N ASP A 452 37.70 -26.83 -5.05
CA ASP A 452 38.51 -27.25 -3.90
C ASP A 452 39.98 -26.79 -4.03
N GLN A 453 40.58 -26.93 -5.22
CA GLN A 453 41.92 -26.40 -5.49
C GLN A 453 42.00 -24.87 -5.36
N ALA A 454 40.96 -24.14 -5.81
CA ALA A 454 40.89 -22.69 -5.67
C ALA A 454 40.70 -22.23 -4.22
N ALA A 455 39.81 -22.90 -3.47
CA ALA A 455 39.56 -22.69 -2.06
C ALA A 455 40.82 -22.96 -1.22
N SER A 456 41.47 -24.10 -1.45
CA SER A 456 42.74 -24.49 -0.82
C SER A 456 43.84 -23.44 -1.05
N LYS A 457 43.93 -22.88 -2.27
CA LYS A 457 44.89 -21.83 -2.61
C LYS A 457 44.64 -20.51 -1.87
N GLU A 458 43.39 -20.14 -1.63
CA GLU A 458 43.06 -18.97 -0.80
C GLU A 458 43.31 -19.26 0.69
N GLY A 459 42.93 -20.44 1.20
CA GLY A 459 43.19 -20.85 2.58
C GLY A 459 44.68 -20.84 2.95
N LEU A 460 45.54 -21.32 2.04
CA LEU A 460 47.01 -21.29 2.18
C LEU A 460 47.61 -19.87 2.25
N ARG A 461 46.89 -18.83 1.82
CA ARG A 461 47.32 -17.43 2.02
C ARG A 461 47.08 -16.97 3.45
N TRP A 462 46.10 -17.55 4.15
CA TRP A 462 45.75 -17.14 5.51
C TRP A 462 46.63 -17.80 6.56
N THR A 463 47.10 -19.03 6.32
CA THR A 463 48.06 -19.75 7.17
C THR A 463 49.44 -19.07 7.25
N ASN A 464 49.77 -18.19 6.30
CA ASN A 464 51.00 -17.40 6.29
C ASN A 464 50.91 -16.09 7.12
N ASN A 465 49.76 -15.80 7.75
CA ASN A 465 49.61 -14.64 8.64
C ASN A 465 50.08 -14.97 10.08
N ILE A 466 50.37 -13.93 10.86
CA ILE A 466 50.66 -14.07 12.30
C ILE A 466 49.44 -14.69 12.99
N LEU A 467 49.67 -15.73 13.82
CA LEU A 467 48.62 -16.55 14.46
C LEU A 467 47.50 -15.71 15.14
N ALA A 468 47.86 -14.61 15.79
CA ALA A 468 46.92 -13.69 16.44
C ALA A 468 45.95 -13.00 15.46
N GLN A 469 46.38 -12.74 14.22
CA GLN A 469 45.50 -12.21 13.17
C GLN A 469 44.56 -13.28 12.64
N TYR A 470 45.05 -14.52 12.46
CA TYR A 470 44.22 -15.64 12.01
C TYR A 470 43.07 -15.90 13.00
N ASN A 471 43.38 -15.95 14.30
CA ASN A 471 42.37 -16.13 15.35
C ASN A 471 41.35 -14.98 15.39
N ALA A 472 41.75 -13.73 15.12
CA ALA A 472 40.83 -12.60 15.10
C ALA A 472 39.75 -12.71 14.02
N TRP A 473 40.10 -13.15 12.80
CA TRP A 473 39.10 -13.43 11.75
C TRP A 473 38.23 -14.65 12.09
N CYS A 474 38.80 -15.71 12.65
CA CYS A 474 38.02 -16.89 13.06
C CYS A 474 36.98 -16.58 14.15
N LEU A 475 37.33 -15.74 15.14
CA LEU A 475 36.40 -15.28 16.18
C LEU A 475 35.27 -14.39 15.66
N ASN A 476 35.41 -13.82 14.46
CA ASN A 476 34.40 -13.02 13.78
C ASN A 476 33.77 -13.79 12.59
N ASN A 477 33.71 -15.12 12.67
CA ASN A 477 33.13 -16.00 11.64
C ASN A 477 33.68 -15.78 10.22
N GLY A 478 34.92 -15.33 10.10
CA GLY A 478 35.57 -15.06 8.81
C GLY A 478 35.24 -13.72 8.17
N ASP A 479 34.39 -12.86 8.76
CA ASP A 479 34.08 -11.52 8.22
C ASP A 479 34.53 -10.42 9.17
N HIS A 480 35.59 -9.70 8.83
CA HIS A 480 36.23 -8.79 9.78
C HIS A 480 37.03 -7.65 9.12
N GLN A 481 37.21 -6.56 9.89
CA GLN A 481 37.95 -5.37 9.51
C GLN A 481 38.87 -4.95 10.65
N THR A 482 40.07 -4.43 10.32
CA THR A 482 41.01 -3.88 11.30
C THR A 482 41.51 -2.50 10.86
N LEU A 483 42.17 -1.77 11.75
CA LEU A 483 42.80 -0.47 11.43
C LEU A 483 43.96 -0.57 10.41
N LYS A 484 44.53 -1.77 10.17
CA LYS A 484 45.68 -1.99 9.26
C LYS A 484 45.33 -2.80 7.99
N ARG A 485 44.30 -3.64 8.03
CA ARG A 485 43.70 -4.30 6.87
C ARG A 485 42.22 -3.92 6.85
N GLY A 486 41.78 -3.30 5.75
CA GLY A 486 40.38 -2.99 5.49
C GLY A 486 39.48 -4.21 5.50
N HIS A 487 38.18 -4.00 5.32
CA HIS A 487 37.16 -5.04 5.41
C HIS A 487 37.47 -6.24 4.50
N GLU A 488 37.60 -7.44 5.08
CA GLU A 488 37.78 -8.68 4.34
C GLU A 488 36.84 -9.78 4.84
N ASN A 489 36.02 -10.30 3.92
CA ASN A 489 35.17 -11.46 4.13
C ASN A 489 35.86 -12.72 3.55
N TRP A 490 36.37 -13.58 4.42
CA TRP A 490 37.04 -14.83 4.06
C TRP A 490 36.06 -15.88 3.53
N ASN A 491 34.79 -15.87 3.95
CA ASN A 491 33.78 -16.80 3.45
C ASN A 491 33.48 -16.52 1.96
N ALA A 492 33.33 -15.25 1.59
CA ALA A 492 33.18 -14.83 0.21
C ALA A 492 34.44 -15.11 -0.63
N LYS A 493 35.63 -15.00 -0.03
CA LYS A 493 36.90 -15.37 -0.69
C LYS A 493 37.04 -16.88 -0.88
N ILE A 494 36.73 -17.75 0.10
CA ILE A 494 36.96 -19.19 -0.07
C ILE A 494 36.09 -19.78 -1.18
N ILE A 495 34.87 -19.28 -1.34
CA ILE A 495 33.91 -19.74 -2.36
C ILE A 495 33.96 -18.92 -3.67
N TRP A 496 34.90 -17.96 -3.82
CA TRP A 496 34.85 -16.97 -4.91
C TRP A 496 34.71 -17.61 -6.29
N LYS A 497 35.46 -18.70 -6.52
CA LYS A 497 35.54 -19.38 -7.81
C LYS A 497 34.25 -20.15 -8.12
N MET A 498 33.70 -20.81 -7.10
CA MET A 498 32.40 -21.48 -7.18
C MET A 498 31.28 -20.46 -7.45
N ARG A 499 31.25 -19.35 -6.70
CA ARG A 499 30.23 -18.30 -6.89
C ARG A 499 30.27 -17.73 -8.31
N MET A 500 31.44 -17.32 -8.80
CA MET A 500 31.57 -16.71 -10.13
C MET A 500 31.26 -17.67 -11.29
N GLU A 501 31.51 -18.98 -11.12
CA GLU A 501 31.16 -19.97 -12.15
C GLU A 501 29.71 -20.43 -12.07
N LEU A 502 29.10 -20.43 -10.87
CA LEU A 502 27.67 -20.73 -10.69
C LEU A 502 26.75 -19.56 -11.06
N GLU A 503 27.19 -18.30 -10.95
CA GLU A 503 26.38 -17.11 -11.28
C GLU A 503 25.81 -17.24 -12.71
N GLY A 504 26.64 -17.51 -13.71
CA GLY A 504 26.20 -17.77 -15.08
C GLY A 504 25.50 -19.12 -15.33
N GLN A 505 25.41 -20.02 -14.35
CA GLN A 505 24.53 -21.20 -14.43
C GLN A 505 23.17 -20.91 -13.80
N TRP A 506 23.12 -20.05 -12.77
CA TRP A 506 21.87 -19.52 -12.24
C TRP A 506 21.16 -18.62 -13.25
N ASP A 507 21.88 -17.79 -14.01
CA ASP A 507 21.30 -17.02 -15.13
C ASP A 507 20.58 -17.94 -16.13
N LEU A 508 21.21 -19.06 -16.54
CA LEU A 508 20.60 -20.06 -17.43
C LEU A 508 19.37 -20.75 -16.81
N VAL A 509 19.43 -21.05 -15.51
CA VAL A 509 18.27 -21.59 -14.79
C VAL A 509 17.15 -20.57 -14.75
N GLU A 510 17.41 -19.28 -14.49
CA GLU A 510 16.36 -18.24 -14.50
C GLU A 510 15.71 -18.08 -15.89
N GLU A 511 16.49 -18.17 -16.97
CA GLU A 511 15.98 -18.18 -18.35
C GLU A 511 15.13 -19.43 -18.64
N GLU A 512 15.66 -20.64 -18.45
CA GLU A 512 14.93 -21.90 -18.75
C GLU A 512 13.70 -22.09 -17.86
N VAL A 513 13.78 -21.69 -16.58
CA VAL A 513 12.65 -21.79 -15.64
C VAL A 513 11.54 -20.81 -16.03
N SER A 514 11.85 -19.64 -16.61
CA SER A 514 10.84 -18.73 -17.17
C SER A 514 9.99 -19.39 -18.26
N ASP A 515 10.60 -20.18 -19.14
CA ASP A 515 9.89 -20.93 -20.18
C ASP A 515 9.04 -22.05 -19.58
N VAL A 516 9.57 -22.80 -18.60
CA VAL A 516 8.84 -23.87 -17.89
C VAL A 516 7.63 -23.32 -17.11
N PHE A 517 7.76 -22.16 -16.46
CA PHE A 517 6.62 -21.46 -15.84
C PHE A 517 5.60 -20.97 -16.87
N SER A 518 6.05 -20.47 -18.02
CA SER A 518 5.17 -20.00 -19.10
C SER A 518 4.35 -21.16 -19.68
N ALA A 519 4.98 -22.32 -19.91
CA ALA A 519 4.31 -23.54 -20.35
C ALA A 519 3.27 -24.04 -19.33
N MET A 520 3.60 -24.03 -18.03
CA MET A 520 2.64 -24.37 -16.97
C MET A 520 1.45 -23.41 -16.97
N LEU A 521 1.70 -22.10 -17.08
CA LEU A 521 0.66 -21.07 -17.08
C LEU A 521 -0.28 -21.21 -18.29
N ASP A 522 0.28 -21.46 -19.48
CA ASP A 522 -0.51 -21.60 -20.71
C ASP A 522 -1.26 -22.94 -20.77
N GLY A 523 -0.69 -24.02 -20.23
CA GLY A 523 -1.42 -25.27 -19.99
C GLY A 523 -2.61 -25.06 -19.05
N ALA A 524 -2.41 -24.38 -17.92
CA ALA A 524 -3.47 -24.10 -16.95
C ALA A 524 -4.57 -23.20 -17.54
N LYS A 525 -4.21 -22.18 -18.32
CA LYS A 525 -5.18 -21.37 -19.09
C LYS A 525 -5.96 -22.23 -20.08
N SER A 526 -5.28 -23.06 -20.88
CA SER A 526 -5.91 -23.91 -21.90
C SER A 526 -6.97 -24.84 -21.31
N LEU A 527 -6.67 -25.47 -20.16
CA LEU A 527 -7.62 -26.30 -19.43
C LEU A 527 -8.84 -25.49 -18.92
N LEU A 528 -8.62 -24.30 -18.36
CA LEU A 528 -9.69 -23.44 -17.86
C LEU A 528 -10.54 -22.82 -19.00
N ASP A 529 -9.93 -22.42 -20.10
CA ASP A 529 -10.64 -21.92 -21.29
C ASP A 529 -11.40 -23.04 -22.01
N THR A 530 -10.91 -24.29 -21.98
CA THR A 530 -11.64 -25.47 -22.47
C THR A 530 -12.90 -25.71 -21.64
N LEU A 531 -12.81 -25.66 -20.30
CA LEU A 531 -13.99 -25.74 -19.42
C LEU A 531 -14.96 -24.59 -19.70
N LYS A 532 -14.45 -23.34 -19.74
CA LYS A 532 -15.26 -22.13 -19.99
C LYS A 532 -15.98 -22.17 -21.34
N SER A 533 -15.31 -22.63 -22.40
CA SER A 533 -15.90 -22.75 -23.74
C SER A 533 -16.95 -23.85 -23.81
N SER A 534 -16.71 -24.97 -23.12
CA SER A 534 -17.69 -26.08 -23.02
C SER A 534 -18.97 -25.61 -22.31
N LEU A 535 -18.83 -24.91 -21.18
CA LEU A 535 -19.95 -24.30 -20.46
C LEU A 535 -20.73 -23.31 -21.35
N HIS A 536 -20.06 -22.41 -22.08
CA HIS A 536 -20.75 -21.47 -22.99
C HIS A 536 -21.50 -22.20 -24.11
N GLY A 537 -20.93 -23.26 -24.68
CA GLY A 537 -21.58 -24.07 -25.70
C GLY A 537 -22.86 -24.74 -25.22
N GLU A 538 -22.85 -25.29 -24.00
CA GLU A 538 -24.00 -25.99 -23.43
C GLU A 538 -25.09 -25.04 -22.91
N PHE A 539 -24.75 -23.88 -22.35
CA PHE A 539 -25.73 -22.83 -22.06
C PHE A 539 -26.44 -22.34 -23.34
N LEU A 540 -25.70 -22.15 -24.44
CA LEU A 540 -26.28 -21.81 -25.75
C LEU A 540 -27.15 -22.93 -26.34
N MET A 541 -26.82 -24.20 -26.10
CA MET A 541 -27.67 -25.34 -26.47
C MET A 541 -28.95 -25.39 -25.63
N SER A 542 -28.88 -25.13 -24.31
CA SER A 542 -30.04 -25.08 -23.41
C SER A 542 -31.06 -24.03 -23.85
N ASP A 543 -30.60 -22.82 -24.18
CA ASP A 543 -31.49 -21.75 -24.66
C ASP A 543 -32.02 -22.01 -26.08
N ARG A 544 -31.26 -22.67 -26.95
CA ARG A 544 -31.74 -23.17 -28.25
C ARG A 544 -32.79 -24.27 -28.11
N LEU A 545 -32.64 -25.19 -27.16
CA LEU A 545 -33.64 -26.23 -26.88
C LEU A 545 -34.95 -25.65 -26.35
N LYS A 546 -34.88 -24.71 -25.39
CA LYS A 546 -36.07 -23.99 -24.89
C LYS A 546 -36.80 -23.22 -26.00
N SER A 547 -36.05 -22.52 -26.86
CA SER A 547 -36.65 -21.77 -27.98
C SER A 547 -37.16 -22.68 -29.11
N ALA A 548 -36.55 -23.85 -29.35
CA ALA A 548 -37.07 -24.86 -30.27
C ALA A 548 -38.33 -25.57 -29.75
N GLN A 549 -38.43 -25.85 -28.45
CA GLN A 549 -39.66 -26.38 -27.83
C GLN A 549 -40.82 -25.39 -27.94
N LEU A 550 -40.56 -24.08 -27.74
CA LEU A 550 -41.55 -23.02 -27.98
C LEU A 550 -42.00 -22.92 -29.44
N ALA A 551 -41.11 -23.20 -30.41
CA ALA A 551 -41.45 -23.20 -31.83
C ALA A 551 -42.25 -24.45 -32.28
N ASN A 552 -41.90 -25.63 -31.76
CA ASN A 552 -42.53 -26.90 -32.16
C ASN A 552 -43.93 -27.13 -31.55
N GLY A 553 -44.35 -26.34 -30.54
CA GLY A 553 -45.71 -26.39 -30.00
C GLY A 553 -46.81 -25.88 -30.95
N GLY A 554 -46.46 -25.33 -32.11
CA GLY A 554 -47.40 -24.64 -33.00
C GLY A 554 -48.07 -25.48 -34.11
N TYR A 555 -47.54 -26.65 -34.48
CA TYR A 555 -48.01 -27.38 -35.67
C TYR A 555 -48.00 -28.90 -35.51
N LEU A 556 -49.13 -29.47 -35.06
CA LEU A 556 -49.53 -30.84 -35.38
C LEU A 556 -51.06 -31.00 -35.37
N HIS A 557 -51.64 -31.19 -36.56
CA HIS A 557 -53.01 -31.67 -36.79
C HIS A 557 -53.22 -33.00 -36.02
N ARG A 558 -54.38 -33.35 -35.43
CA ARG A 558 -55.80 -33.21 -35.85
C ARG A 558 -56.11 -33.84 -37.22
N LEU A 559 -56.15 -35.17 -37.23
CA LEU A 559 -56.90 -35.98 -38.21
C LEU A 559 -57.70 -37.09 -37.48
N ASP A 560 -59.01 -37.04 -37.70
CA ASP A 560 -60.04 -38.09 -37.73
C ASP A 560 -60.35 -39.05 -36.55
N SER A 561 -61.68 -39.24 -36.38
CA SER A 561 -62.38 -40.23 -35.52
C SER A 561 -62.86 -41.41 -36.41
N PRO A 562 -63.40 -42.57 -35.92
CA PRO A 562 -64.53 -42.71 -34.96
C PRO A 562 -64.27 -43.85 -33.91
N THR A 563 -65.18 -44.37 -33.05
CA THR A 563 -66.65 -44.52 -33.09
C THR A 563 -67.23 -44.87 -31.70
N THR A 564 -68.47 -44.43 -31.39
CA THR A 564 -69.49 -45.03 -30.48
C THR A 564 -69.08 -45.62 -29.09
N ARG A 565 -69.56 -45.03 -27.98
CA ARG A 565 -70.88 -45.31 -27.30
C ARG A 565 -71.08 -44.44 -26.04
N ARG A 566 -72.30 -43.93 -25.87
CA ARG A 566 -72.92 -43.49 -24.58
C ARG A 566 -73.61 -44.72 -23.92
N PRO A 567 -74.13 -44.69 -22.67
CA PRO A 567 -74.46 -43.54 -21.80
C PRO A 567 -73.85 -43.68 -20.36
N ASP A 568 -74.29 -43.03 -19.26
CA ASP A 568 -75.40 -42.10 -18.97
C ASP A 568 -75.12 -41.16 -17.76
N TYR A 569 -76.16 -40.44 -17.33
CA TYR A 569 -76.33 -39.53 -16.18
C TYR A 569 -77.52 -40.04 -15.30
N PRO A 570 -77.95 -39.40 -14.18
CA PRO A 570 -77.35 -38.36 -13.30
C PRO A 570 -77.64 -38.58 -11.76
N LYS A 571 -77.47 -37.50 -10.96
CA LYS A 571 -78.15 -37.18 -9.66
C LYS A 571 -77.63 -37.93 -8.40
N ARG A 572 -77.26 -37.29 -7.27
CA ARG A 572 -77.88 -36.14 -6.57
C ARG A 572 -77.07 -35.69 -5.32
N ARG A 573 -77.15 -34.38 -4.99
CA ARG A 573 -77.17 -33.69 -3.66
C ARG A 573 -76.11 -33.98 -2.56
N CYS A 574 -75.56 -32.86 -2.05
CA CYS A 574 -75.42 -32.41 -0.64
C CYS A 574 -74.93 -33.40 0.45
N THR A 575 -74.06 -33.04 1.40
CA THR A 575 -74.11 -31.85 2.28
C THR A 575 -72.76 -31.44 2.88
N ASN A 576 -72.67 -30.18 3.34
CA ASN A 576 -71.64 -29.63 4.23
C ASN A 576 -71.28 -30.52 5.44
N ARG A 577 -70.02 -30.46 5.89
CA ARG A 577 -69.65 -29.81 7.18
C ARG A 577 -68.13 -29.67 7.38
N LYS A 578 -67.73 -28.43 7.70
CA LYS A 578 -66.51 -28.03 8.45
C LYS A 578 -66.73 -28.25 9.98
N PRO A 579 -65.78 -28.06 10.91
CA PRO A 579 -64.59 -27.17 10.89
C PRO A 579 -63.48 -27.54 9.90
#